data_AF-A0A6M4H933-F1
#
_entry.id   AF-A0A6M4H933-F1
#
_cell.length_a   1.000
_cell.length_b   1.000
_cell.length_c   1.000
_cell.angle_alpha   90.00
_cell.angle_beta   90.00
_cell.angle_gamma   90.00
#
_symmetry.space_group_name_H-M   'P 1'
#
loop_
_entity.id
_entity.type
_entity.pdbx_description
1 polymer ?
#
loop_
_entity_poly.entity_id
_entity_poly.type
_entity_poly.pdbx_seq_one_letter_code
_entity_poly.pdbx_strand_id
1 'polypeptide(L)'
;MGLLDDLKKQADALKAQDTDRTESLRGNAVAVDHALRRNFMYLNDLGKQLNVVSMPSPFVYKLPTVGDIGGLIVKDFFCDFRSKHFIDKDYYGEVHVSYRAWSDKVLTIKKNPDEMEKFRDTLWSYNIEHKSEQFRNDRKVITHEIFKVNCDFRVQGKLEGDHETGKMKVVAKNVGVLEVDLFALMAQEFNEQAVEEFAKYFIGRPNTWTDVVKKSPLNARQPPPPPKAKTIPTYVAPPPQRAPAPPPPEEKKGLFGSLKSLIKKDDD
;
A
#
# COMPACT_ATOMS: atom_id res chain seq x y z
N MET A 1 17.94 45.60 21.70
CA MET A 1 16.74 44.86 21.26
C MET A 1 16.23 44.08 22.46
N GLY A 2 14.93 44.10 22.74
CA GLY A 2 14.35 43.58 23.97
C GLY A 2 13.61 42.27 23.78
N LEU A 3 13.65 41.40 24.79
CA LEU A 3 13.02 40.07 24.83
C LEU A 3 11.55 40.05 24.36
N LEU A 4 10.79 41.12 24.62
CA LEU A 4 9.39 41.24 24.20
C LEU A 4 9.23 41.42 22.68
N ASP A 5 10.17 42.09 22.01
CA ASP A 5 10.16 42.24 20.55
C ASP A 5 10.50 40.91 19.86
N ASP A 6 11.46 40.16 20.42
CA ASP A 6 11.83 38.83 19.93
C ASP A 6 10.69 37.82 20.17
N LEU A 7 10.03 37.86 21.32
CA LEU A 7 8.85 37.03 21.61
C LEU A 7 7.65 37.35 20.69
N LYS A 8 7.43 38.63 20.35
CA LYS A 8 6.39 39.03 19.39
C LYS A 8 6.68 38.49 18.00
N LYS A 9 7.92 38.64 17.51
CA LYS A 9 8.33 38.07 16.22
C LYS A 9 8.21 36.55 16.18
N GLN A 10 8.59 35.86 17.26
CA GLN A 10 8.40 34.41 17.36
C GLN A 10 6.92 34.02 17.38
N ALA A 11 6.07 34.75 18.12
CA ALA A 11 4.64 34.48 18.18
C ALA A 11 3.94 34.74 16.82
N ASP A 12 4.31 35.80 16.12
CA ASP A 12 3.75 36.11 14.80
C ASP A 12 4.22 35.09 13.73
N ALA A 13 5.48 34.64 13.81
CA ALA A 13 5.99 33.57 12.95
C ALA A 13 5.27 32.23 13.19
N LEU A 14 4.99 31.88 14.46
CA LEU A 14 4.22 30.68 14.80
C LEU A 14 2.77 30.77 14.32
N LYS A 15 2.11 31.92 14.49
CA LYS A 15 0.73 32.13 14.00
C LYS A 15 0.64 32.08 12.47
N ALA A 16 1.62 32.64 11.78
CA ALA A 16 1.69 32.56 10.32
C ALA A 16 1.85 31.10 9.87
N GLN A 17 2.76 30.35 10.49
CA GLN A 17 2.97 28.93 10.21
C GLN A 17 1.71 28.08 10.47
N ASP A 18 0.99 28.35 11.56
CA ASP A 18 -0.27 27.65 11.88
C ASP A 18 -1.38 27.96 10.86
N THR A 19 -1.44 29.21 10.37
CA THR A 19 -2.40 29.62 9.34
C THR A 19 -2.11 28.90 8.02
N ASP A 20 -0.85 28.94 7.55
CA ASP A 20 -0.41 28.26 6.33
C ASP A 20 -0.67 26.75 6.39
N ARG A 21 -0.41 26.14 7.55
CA ARG A 21 -0.66 24.71 7.79
C ARG A 21 -2.15 24.40 7.70
N THR A 22 -2.99 25.22 8.30
CA THR A 22 -4.45 25.02 8.30
C THR A 22 -5.03 25.17 6.90
N GLU A 23 -4.56 26.16 6.13
CA GLU A 23 -4.97 26.33 4.73
C GLU A 23 -4.55 25.16 3.86
N SER A 24 -3.32 24.66 4.02
CA SER A 24 -2.83 23.47 3.31
C SER A 24 -3.66 22.22 3.61
N LEU A 25 -4.01 21.98 4.88
CA LEU A 25 -4.87 20.87 5.28
C LEU A 25 -6.29 20.99 4.69
N ARG A 26 -6.87 22.19 4.67
CA ARG A 26 -8.16 22.43 4.00
C ARG A 26 -8.07 22.18 2.49
N GLY A 27 -6.99 22.62 1.85
CA GLY A 27 -6.75 22.36 0.43
C GLY A 27 -6.69 20.87 0.10
N ASN A 28 -5.98 20.09 0.93
CA ASN A 28 -5.92 18.63 0.80
C ASN A 28 -7.28 17.97 1.01
N ALA A 29 -8.01 18.35 2.06
CA ALA A 29 -9.35 17.82 2.34
C ALA A 29 -10.32 18.06 1.18
N VAL A 30 -10.33 19.27 0.61
CA VAL A 30 -11.18 19.61 -0.55
C VAL A 30 -10.78 18.81 -1.79
N ALA A 31 -9.48 18.63 -2.05
CA ALA A 31 -9.02 17.83 -3.18
C ALA A 31 -9.46 16.36 -3.06
N VAL A 32 -9.32 15.77 -1.88
CA VAL A 32 -9.76 14.41 -1.57
C VAL A 32 -11.27 14.26 -1.72
N ASP A 33 -12.04 15.20 -1.19
CA ASP A 33 -13.49 15.22 -1.29
C ASP A 33 -13.97 15.24 -2.74
N HIS A 34 -13.40 16.13 -3.55
CA HIS A 34 -13.72 16.23 -4.97
C HIS A 34 -13.37 14.95 -5.74
N ALA A 35 -12.22 14.33 -5.44
CA ALA A 35 -11.78 13.07 -6.03
C ALA A 35 -12.76 11.93 -5.73
N LEU A 36 -13.08 11.72 -4.44
CA LEU A 36 -13.97 10.65 -3.98
C LEU A 36 -15.40 10.87 -4.45
N ARG A 37 -15.92 12.10 -4.37
CA ARG A 37 -17.27 12.43 -4.84
C ARG A 37 -17.42 12.16 -6.33
N ARG A 38 -16.44 12.57 -7.15
CA ARG A 38 -16.42 12.30 -8.60
C ARG A 38 -16.43 10.80 -8.87
N ASN A 39 -15.58 10.05 -8.17
CA ASN A 39 -15.50 8.60 -8.30
C ASN A 39 -16.83 7.91 -7.94
N PHE A 40 -17.43 8.29 -6.80
CA PHE A 40 -18.73 7.77 -6.39
C PHE A 40 -19.82 8.04 -7.43
N MET A 41 -19.95 9.29 -7.89
CA MET A 41 -20.98 9.65 -8.87
C MET A 41 -20.84 8.85 -10.17
N TYR A 42 -19.61 8.73 -10.68
CA TYR A 42 -19.33 7.96 -11.89
C TYR A 42 -19.61 6.47 -11.72
N LEU A 43 -19.06 5.84 -10.67
CA LEU A 43 -19.21 4.39 -10.46
C LEU A 43 -20.64 4.00 -10.10
N ASN A 44 -21.37 4.86 -9.39
CA ASN A 44 -22.78 4.64 -9.09
C ASN A 44 -23.64 4.67 -10.35
N ASP A 45 -23.40 5.61 -11.27
CA ASP A 45 -24.12 5.65 -12.54
C ASP A 45 -23.75 4.47 -13.45
N LEU A 46 -22.46 4.16 -13.57
CA LEU A 46 -21.97 2.97 -14.27
C LEU A 46 -22.64 1.70 -13.73
N GLY A 47 -22.69 1.54 -12.41
CA GLY A 47 -23.29 0.39 -11.75
C GLY A 47 -24.77 0.19 -12.11
N LYS A 48 -25.55 1.27 -12.16
CA LYS A 48 -26.95 1.23 -12.59
C LYS A 48 -27.08 0.71 -14.01
N GLN A 49 -26.24 1.19 -14.93
CA GLN A 49 -26.25 0.75 -16.32
C GLN A 49 -25.80 -0.72 -16.46
N LEU A 50 -24.75 -1.12 -15.75
CA LEU A 50 -24.23 -2.50 -15.79
C LEU A 50 -25.25 -3.52 -15.28
N ASN A 51 -26.00 -3.18 -14.23
CA ASN A 51 -27.05 -4.04 -13.70
C ASN A 51 -28.20 -4.26 -14.68
N VAL A 52 -28.47 -3.30 -15.58
CA VAL A 52 -29.50 -3.45 -16.63
C VAL A 52 -28.97 -4.31 -17.78
N VAL A 53 -27.74 -4.06 -18.22
CA VAL A 53 -27.17 -4.72 -19.41
C VAL A 53 -26.69 -6.16 -19.12
N SER A 54 -26.48 -6.52 -17.85
CA SER A 54 -25.93 -7.84 -17.45
C SER A 54 -24.65 -8.17 -18.21
N MET A 55 -23.65 -7.31 -18.09
CA MET A 55 -22.41 -7.39 -18.86
C MET A 55 -21.67 -8.73 -18.62
N PRO A 56 -21.25 -9.44 -19.68
CA PRO A 56 -20.31 -10.54 -19.57
C PRO A 56 -18.97 -10.04 -19.02
N SER A 57 -18.46 -10.70 -17.98
CA SER A 57 -17.13 -10.44 -17.44
C SER A 57 -16.07 -10.98 -18.42
N PRO A 58 -15.09 -10.16 -18.83
CA PRO A 58 -14.01 -10.59 -19.71
C PRO A 58 -12.92 -11.39 -18.97
N PHE A 59 -12.98 -11.44 -17.64
CA PHE A 59 -11.96 -12.07 -16.81
C PHE A 59 -12.06 -13.59 -16.79
N VAL A 60 -10.90 -14.23 -16.76
CA VAL A 60 -10.75 -15.68 -16.54
C VAL A 60 -9.92 -15.87 -15.28
N TYR A 61 -10.57 -16.33 -14.21
CA TYR A 61 -9.95 -16.51 -12.91
C TYR A 61 -9.32 -17.88 -12.81
N LYS A 62 -8.01 -17.91 -12.55
CA LYS A 62 -7.29 -19.17 -12.34
C LYS A 62 -7.42 -19.55 -10.87
N LEU A 63 -8.12 -20.63 -10.57
CA LEU A 63 -8.05 -21.23 -9.24
C LEU A 63 -6.94 -22.27 -9.21
N PRO A 64 -5.97 -22.14 -8.28
CA PRO A 64 -4.96 -23.16 -8.07
C PRO A 64 -5.62 -24.52 -7.89
N THR A 65 -5.18 -25.50 -8.68
CA THR A 65 -5.60 -26.91 -8.61
C THR A 65 -7.05 -27.23 -9.02
N VAL A 66 -7.80 -26.24 -9.52
CA VAL A 66 -9.20 -26.38 -9.96
C VAL A 66 -9.35 -26.15 -11.46
N GLY A 67 -8.60 -25.19 -12.00
CA GLY A 67 -8.68 -24.77 -13.39
C GLY A 67 -9.22 -23.35 -13.54
N ASP A 68 -9.60 -23.02 -14.77
CA ASP A 68 -9.98 -21.66 -15.18
C ASP A 68 -11.50 -21.45 -15.04
N ILE A 69 -11.90 -20.43 -14.28
CA ILE A 69 -13.28 -19.97 -14.17
C ILE A 69 -13.47 -18.80 -15.14
N GLY A 70 -14.24 -19.04 -16.20
CA GLY A 70 -14.63 -18.03 -17.19
C GLY A 70 -16.08 -18.16 -17.63
N GLY A 71 -16.55 -17.18 -18.40
CA GLY A 71 -17.96 -17.05 -18.77
C GLY A 71 -18.81 -16.53 -17.61
N LEU A 72 -18.24 -15.66 -16.78
CA LEU A 72 -18.91 -15.00 -15.67
C LEU A 72 -19.70 -13.80 -16.20
N ILE A 73 -20.75 -13.40 -15.49
CA ILE A 73 -21.46 -12.14 -15.69
C ILE A 73 -21.27 -11.25 -14.48
N VAL A 74 -21.27 -9.94 -14.72
CA VAL A 74 -21.28 -8.92 -13.67
C VAL A 74 -22.72 -8.76 -13.20
N LYS A 75 -22.95 -9.05 -11.92
CA LYS A 75 -24.28 -8.95 -11.29
C LYS A 75 -24.18 -8.17 -9.97
N ASP A 76 -25.30 -7.58 -9.55
CA ASP A 76 -25.44 -6.91 -8.25
C ASP A 76 -24.35 -5.84 -8.02
N PHE A 77 -24.04 -5.05 -9.05
CA PHE A 77 -23.11 -3.95 -8.95
C PHE A 77 -23.67 -2.90 -7.99
N PHE A 78 -22.84 -2.51 -7.02
CA PHE A 78 -23.21 -1.61 -5.95
C PHE A 78 -22.06 -0.66 -5.65
N CYS A 79 -22.38 0.60 -5.41
CA CYS A 79 -21.42 1.62 -5.00
C CYS A 79 -22.02 2.44 -3.85
N ASP A 80 -21.22 2.69 -2.83
CA ASP A 80 -21.57 3.42 -1.62
C ASP A 80 -20.41 4.30 -1.18
N PHE A 81 -20.67 5.25 -0.30
CA PHE A 81 -19.65 6.10 0.28
C PHE A 81 -19.82 6.23 1.79
N ARG A 82 -18.73 6.54 2.47
CA ARG A 82 -18.73 6.91 3.88
C ARG A 82 -18.13 8.29 4.05
N SER A 83 -18.83 9.13 4.78
CA SER A 83 -18.33 10.44 5.17
C SER A 83 -17.36 10.33 6.34
N LYS A 84 -16.43 11.26 6.41
CA LYS A 84 -15.49 11.43 7.53
C LYS A 84 -15.53 12.90 7.96
N HIS A 85 -15.70 13.12 9.27
CA HIS A 85 -15.59 14.45 9.84
C HIS A 85 -14.12 14.86 9.90
N PHE A 86 -13.79 16.02 9.36
CA PHE A 86 -12.42 16.55 9.36
C PHE A 86 -12.41 18.07 9.48
N ILE A 87 -11.59 18.61 10.39
CA ILE A 87 -11.52 20.04 10.75
C ILE A 87 -12.86 20.63 11.21
N ASP A 88 -13.71 21.03 10.27
CA ASP A 88 -14.93 21.82 10.48
C ASP A 88 -16.15 21.28 9.71
N LYS A 89 -15.97 20.21 8.91
CA LYS A 89 -17.03 19.68 8.03
C LYS A 89 -16.90 18.19 7.79
N ASP A 90 -18.00 17.58 7.38
CA ASP A 90 -18.01 16.23 6.81
C ASP A 90 -17.59 16.25 5.34
N TYR A 91 -16.58 15.46 5.02
CA TYR A 91 -16.06 15.22 3.67
C TYR A 91 -16.28 13.76 3.28
N TYR A 92 -16.19 13.45 1.98
CA TYR A 92 -16.12 12.06 1.53
C TYR A 92 -14.84 11.41 2.08
N GLY A 93 -14.99 10.35 2.88
CA GLY A 93 -13.87 9.62 3.47
C GLY A 93 -13.48 8.38 2.67
N GLU A 94 -14.48 7.58 2.32
CA GLU A 94 -14.30 6.33 1.61
C GLU A 94 -15.36 6.15 0.53
N VAL A 95 -15.01 5.48 -0.56
CA VAL A 95 -15.95 4.97 -1.57
C VAL A 95 -15.74 3.46 -1.70
N HIS A 96 -16.83 2.72 -1.55
CA HIS A 96 -16.86 1.28 -1.67
C HIS A 96 -17.62 0.92 -2.94
N VAL A 97 -17.01 0.09 -3.78
CA VAL A 97 -17.63 -0.43 -4.99
C VAL A 97 -17.51 -1.95 -4.98
N SER A 98 -18.55 -2.65 -5.41
CA SER A 98 -18.50 -4.10 -5.49
C SER A 98 -19.50 -4.65 -6.49
N TYR A 99 -19.19 -5.80 -7.07
CA TYR A 99 -20.13 -6.59 -7.84
C TYR A 99 -19.88 -8.08 -7.59
N ARG A 100 -20.80 -8.92 -8.04
CA ARG A 100 -20.64 -10.38 -8.07
C ARG A 100 -20.24 -10.80 -9.47
N ALA A 101 -19.16 -11.56 -9.55
CA ALA A 101 -18.80 -12.30 -10.74
C ALA A 101 -19.47 -13.67 -10.63
N TRP A 102 -20.52 -13.89 -11.41
CA TRP A 102 -21.41 -15.06 -11.27
C TRP A 102 -21.48 -15.88 -12.56
N SER A 103 -21.56 -17.20 -12.43
CA SER A 103 -21.92 -18.13 -13.50
C SER A 103 -22.74 -19.29 -12.91
N ASP A 104 -23.59 -19.89 -13.74
CA ASP A 104 -24.33 -21.12 -13.46
C ASP A 104 -23.44 -22.38 -13.42
N LYS A 105 -22.17 -22.26 -13.81
CA LYS A 105 -21.18 -23.34 -13.76
C LYS A 105 -20.88 -23.71 -12.31
N VAL A 106 -20.89 -25.02 -12.05
CA VAL A 106 -20.42 -25.61 -10.80
C VAL A 106 -19.21 -26.48 -11.10
N LEU A 107 -18.08 -26.19 -10.48
CA LEU A 107 -16.87 -26.97 -10.66
C LEU A 107 -16.84 -28.12 -9.64
N THR A 108 -16.63 -29.34 -10.12
CA THR A 108 -16.51 -30.53 -9.26
C THR A 108 -15.06 -30.96 -9.20
N ILE A 109 -14.45 -30.84 -8.01
CA ILE A 109 -13.04 -31.15 -7.79
C ILE A 109 -12.92 -32.27 -6.77
N LYS A 110 -12.15 -33.30 -7.11
CA LYS A 110 -11.79 -34.37 -6.18
C LYS A 110 -10.41 -34.08 -5.58
N LYS A 111 -10.33 -34.10 -4.26
CA LYS A 111 -9.09 -33.90 -3.50
C LYS A 111 -8.78 -35.08 -2.60
N ASN A 112 -7.50 -35.41 -2.53
CA ASN A 112 -6.99 -36.43 -1.63
C ASN A 112 -6.95 -35.88 -0.19
N PRO A 113 -6.87 -36.75 0.84
CA PRO A 113 -6.89 -36.32 2.24
C PRO A 113 -5.77 -35.33 2.60
N ASP A 114 -4.62 -35.43 1.95
CA ASP A 114 -3.47 -34.55 2.20
C ASP A 114 -3.65 -33.11 1.67
N GLU A 115 -4.58 -32.91 0.73
CA GLU A 115 -4.82 -31.61 0.08
C GLU A 115 -6.18 -30.99 0.43
N MET A 116 -7.12 -31.78 0.97
CA MET A 116 -8.51 -31.34 1.15
C MET A 116 -8.64 -30.15 2.11
N GLU A 117 -7.88 -30.13 3.21
CA GLU A 117 -7.92 -29.04 4.19
C GLU A 117 -7.34 -27.74 3.61
N LYS A 118 -6.16 -27.81 2.99
CA LYS A 118 -5.54 -26.66 2.32
C LYS A 118 -6.43 -26.08 1.22
N PHE A 119 -7.10 -26.96 0.48
CA PHE A 119 -8.03 -26.55 -0.57
C PHE A 119 -9.27 -25.85 0.01
N ARG A 120 -9.83 -26.38 1.11
CA ARG A 120 -10.93 -25.73 1.84
C ARG A 120 -10.53 -24.34 2.35
N ASP A 121 -9.35 -24.22 2.97
CA ASP A 121 -8.84 -22.92 3.46
C ASP A 121 -8.67 -21.91 2.33
N THR A 122 -8.22 -22.39 1.16
CA THR A 122 -8.09 -21.56 -0.05
C THR A 122 -9.44 -21.04 -0.55
N LEU A 123 -10.47 -21.90 -0.60
CA LEU A 123 -11.82 -21.48 -0.98
C LEU A 123 -12.41 -20.47 0.02
N TRP A 124 -12.14 -20.67 1.31
CA TRP A 124 -12.54 -19.74 2.37
C TRP A 124 -11.85 -18.37 2.25
N SER A 125 -10.54 -18.34 1.99
CA SER A 125 -9.79 -17.07 1.89
C SER A 125 -10.26 -16.20 0.71
N TYR A 126 -10.65 -16.85 -0.40
CA TYR A 126 -11.26 -16.18 -1.55
C TYR A 126 -12.76 -15.92 -1.41
N ASN A 127 -13.36 -16.38 -0.31
CA ASN A 127 -14.77 -16.20 0.01
C ASN A 127 -15.69 -16.80 -1.07
N ILE A 128 -15.29 -17.97 -1.59
CA ILE A 128 -15.99 -18.73 -2.64
C ILE A 128 -16.90 -19.77 -1.99
N GLU A 129 -18.18 -19.75 -2.36
CA GLU A 129 -19.16 -20.71 -1.86
C GLU A 129 -18.87 -22.12 -2.42
N HIS A 130 -18.83 -23.11 -1.54
CA HIS A 130 -18.62 -24.50 -1.92
C HIS A 130 -19.38 -25.47 -1.02
N LYS A 131 -19.70 -26.63 -1.58
CA LYS A 131 -20.19 -27.80 -0.86
C LYS A 131 -19.13 -28.90 -0.92
N SER A 132 -18.96 -29.65 0.16
CA SER A 132 -17.97 -30.72 0.23
C SER A 132 -18.56 -32.02 0.76
N GLU A 133 -18.25 -33.13 0.12
CA GLU A 133 -18.69 -34.48 0.51
C GLU A 133 -17.46 -35.37 0.72
N GLN A 134 -17.28 -35.90 1.94
CA GLN A 134 -16.17 -36.78 2.29
C GLN A 134 -16.53 -38.24 2.03
N PHE A 135 -15.68 -38.93 1.29
CA PHE A 135 -15.83 -40.36 1.00
C PHE A 135 -14.87 -41.18 1.86
N ARG A 136 -15.44 -42.08 2.65
CA ARG A 136 -14.68 -43.02 3.49
C ARG A 136 -14.73 -44.42 2.90
N ASN A 137 -13.65 -45.18 3.03
CA ASN A 137 -13.64 -46.61 2.67
C ASN A 137 -14.31 -47.47 3.75
N ASP A 138 -14.39 -48.78 3.51
CA ASP A 138 -14.93 -49.77 4.44
C ASP A 138 -14.23 -49.79 5.81
N ARG A 139 -12.99 -49.29 5.87
CA ARG A 139 -12.21 -49.13 7.12
C ARG A 139 -12.46 -47.78 7.82
N LYS A 140 -13.46 -47.01 7.37
CA LYS A 140 -13.80 -45.65 7.84
C LYS A 140 -12.68 -44.62 7.65
N VAL A 141 -11.68 -44.88 6.81
CA VAL A 141 -10.61 -43.95 6.47
C VAL A 141 -11.08 -43.06 5.31
N ILE A 142 -10.88 -41.74 5.42
CA ILE A 142 -11.19 -40.79 4.35
C ILE A 142 -10.26 -41.08 3.17
N THR A 143 -10.86 -41.33 2.00
CA THR A 143 -10.13 -41.64 0.76
C THR A 143 -10.00 -40.43 -0.14
N HIS A 144 -11.05 -39.61 -0.20
CA HIS A 144 -11.09 -38.37 -0.95
C HIS A 144 -12.29 -37.54 -0.53
N GLU A 145 -12.22 -36.25 -0.82
CA GLU A 145 -13.31 -35.30 -0.65
C GLU A 145 -13.68 -34.71 -2.02
N ILE A 146 -14.98 -34.62 -2.31
CA ILE A 146 -15.49 -34.00 -3.53
C ILE A 146 -16.01 -32.62 -3.17
N PHE A 147 -15.45 -31.60 -3.79
CA PHE A 147 -15.85 -30.21 -3.66
C PHE A 147 -16.69 -29.80 -4.88
N LYS A 148 -17.89 -29.28 -4.63
CA LYS A 148 -18.73 -28.60 -5.62
C LYS A 148 -18.60 -27.10 -5.35
N VAL A 149 -17.84 -26.42 -6.20
CA VAL A 149 -17.51 -24.99 -6.08
C VAL A 149 -18.43 -24.21 -7.00
N ASN A 150 -19.20 -23.28 -6.42
CA ASN A 150 -20.05 -22.37 -7.19
C ASN A 150 -19.17 -21.26 -7.77
N CYS A 151 -19.34 -20.95 -9.05
CA CYS A 151 -18.66 -19.83 -9.71
C CYS A 151 -19.33 -18.50 -9.36
N ASP A 152 -19.29 -18.13 -8.08
CA ASP A 152 -19.94 -16.96 -7.52
C ASP A 152 -19.08 -16.35 -6.42
N PHE A 153 -18.46 -15.23 -6.73
CA PHE A 153 -17.61 -14.51 -5.78
C PHE A 153 -17.68 -13.02 -5.99
N ARG A 154 -17.30 -12.28 -4.95
CA ARG A 154 -17.38 -10.82 -4.92
C ARG A 154 -16.08 -10.20 -5.41
N VAL A 155 -16.21 -9.23 -6.31
CA VAL A 155 -15.16 -8.30 -6.70
C VAL A 155 -15.41 -7.00 -5.95
N GLN A 156 -14.37 -6.42 -5.34
CA GLN A 156 -14.50 -5.27 -4.45
C GLN A 156 -13.43 -4.22 -4.74
N GLY A 157 -13.79 -2.96 -4.64
CA GLY A 157 -12.90 -1.81 -4.69
C GLY A 157 -13.19 -0.92 -3.49
N LYS A 158 -12.14 -0.52 -2.77
CA LYS A 158 -12.20 0.47 -1.69
C LYS A 158 -11.27 1.62 -2.05
N LEU A 159 -11.82 2.81 -2.17
CA LEU A 159 -11.07 4.06 -2.31
C LEU A 159 -11.14 4.79 -0.99
N GLU A 160 -9.99 5.18 -0.45
CA GLU A 160 -9.86 5.84 0.85
C GLU A 160 -8.97 7.06 0.69
N GLY A 161 -9.43 8.20 1.21
CA GLY A 161 -8.73 9.47 1.12
C GLY A 161 -8.15 9.93 2.45
N ASP A 162 -6.85 10.24 2.45
CA ASP A 162 -6.17 10.90 3.55
C ASP A 162 -6.27 12.42 3.40
N HIS A 163 -7.10 13.03 4.25
CA HIS A 163 -7.42 14.46 4.21
C HIS A 163 -6.28 15.34 4.76
N GLU A 164 -5.33 14.76 5.50
CA GLU A 164 -4.16 15.50 5.98
C GLU A 164 -3.11 15.62 4.87
N THR A 165 -2.86 14.52 4.15
CA THR A 165 -1.77 14.46 3.16
C THR A 165 -2.22 14.61 1.71
N GLY A 166 -3.53 14.57 1.43
CA GLY A 166 -4.07 14.60 0.07
C GLY A 166 -3.84 13.31 -0.71
N LYS A 167 -3.45 12.21 -0.04
CA LYS A 167 -3.18 10.92 -0.67
C LYS A 167 -4.45 10.10 -0.79
N MET A 168 -4.56 9.37 -1.89
CA MET A 168 -5.61 8.42 -2.17
C MET A 168 -5.03 7.01 -2.16
N LYS A 169 -5.69 6.10 -1.44
CA LYS A 169 -5.41 4.67 -1.46
C LYS A 169 -6.56 3.95 -2.14
N VAL A 170 -6.25 3.12 -3.12
CA VAL A 170 -7.23 2.26 -3.80
C VAL A 170 -6.84 0.82 -3.55
N VAL A 171 -7.77 0.06 -2.99
CA VAL A 171 -7.65 -1.37 -2.73
C VAL A 171 -8.63 -2.09 -3.63
N ALA A 172 -8.16 -2.89 -4.57
CA ALA A 172 -9.01 -3.68 -5.45
C ALA A 172 -8.81 -5.16 -5.13
N LYS A 173 -9.89 -5.87 -4.82
CA LYS A 173 -9.87 -7.30 -4.48
C LYS A 173 -10.60 -8.08 -5.57
N ASN A 174 -9.97 -9.17 -6.00
CA ASN A 174 -10.47 -10.09 -7.00
C ASN A 174 -10.74 -9.42 -8.38
N VAL A 175 -10.01 -8.36 -8.75
CA VAL A 175 -10.16 -7.73 -10.08
C VAL A 175 -9.27 -8.47 -11.08
N GLY A 176 -9.88 -9.29 -11.93
CA GLY A 176 -9.19 -10.04 -12.98
C GLY A 176 -8.39 -11.26 -12.51
N VAL A 177 -7.81 -11.21 -11.31
CA VAL A 177 -7.15 -12.34 -10.63
C VAL A 177 -7.64 -12.39 -9.18
N LEU A 178 -7.65 -13.56 -8.56
CA LEU A 178 -8.00 -13.75 -7.14
C LEU A 178 -6.89 -13.25 -6.20
N GLU A 179 -6.64 -11.94 -6.22
CA GLU A 179 -5.63 -11.27 -5.42
C GLU A 179 -6.13 -9.91 -4.91
N VAL A 180 -5.28 -9.20 -4.17
CA VAL A 180 -5.53 -7.83 -3.72
C VAL A 180 -4.50 -6.91 -4.34
N ASP A 181 -4.97 -6.01 -5.20
CA ASP A 181 -4.17 -4.93 -5.75
C ASP A 181 -4.26 -3.69 -4.86
N LEU A 182 -3.11 -3.05 -4.66
CA LEU A 182 -2.97 -1.82 -3.87
C LEU A 182 -2.37 -0.73 -4.75
N PHE A 183 -3.08 0.38 -4.89
CA PHE A 183 -2.64 1.56 -5.60
C PHE A 183 -2.64 2.78 -4.68
N ALA A 184 -1.68 3.68 -4.90
CA ALA A 184 -1.61 4.96 -4.22
C ALA A 184 -1.38 6.07 -5.25
N LEU A 185 -2.11 7.17 -5.13
CA LEU A 185 -1.95 8.36 -5.97
C LEU A 185 -2.35 9.63 -5.20
N MET A 186 -2.02 10.80 -5.73
CA MET A 186 -2.47 12.07 -5.13
C MET A 186 -3.92 12.35 -5.53
N ALA A 187 -4.71 12.97 -4.65
CA ALA A 187 -6.11 13.29 -4.91
C ALA A 187 -6.29 14.18 -6.16
N GLN A 188 -5.34 15.08 -6.41
CA GLN A 188 -5.32 15.96 -7.59
C GLN A 188 -5.20 15.19 -8.91
N GLU A 189 -4.64 13.97 -8.88
CA GLU A 189 -4.48 13.11 -10.06
C GLU A 189 -5.74 12.29 -10.36
N PHE A 190 -6.67 12.23 -9.41
CA PHE A 190 -7.95 11.54 -9.53
C PHE A 190 -8.98 12.37 -10.33
N ASN A 191 -8.58 12.78 -11.53
CA ASN A 191 -9.43 13.52 -12.47
C ASN A 191 -10.44 12.59 -13.18
N GLU A 192 -11.27 13.15 -14.08
CA GLU A 192 -12.29 12.38 -14.82
C GLU A 192 -11.70 11.23 -15.62
N GLN A 193 -10.55 11.45 -16.27
CA GLN A 193 -9.86 10.41 -17.02
C GLN A 193 -9.38 9.29 -16.10
N ALA A 194 -8.79 9.61 -14.95
CA ALA A 194 -8.35 8.60 -13.99
C ALA A 194 -9.53 7.78 -13.43
N VAL A 195 -10.67 8.42 -13.18
CA VAL A 195 -11.91 7.74 -12.75
C VAL A 195 -12.40 6.76 -13.82
N GLU A 196 -12.42 7.18 -15.09
CA GLU A 196 -12.81 6.33 -16.21
C GLU A 196 -11.85 5.15 -16.38
N GLU A 197 -10.54 5.38 -16.32
CA GLU A 197 -9.53 4.33 -16.43
C GLU A 197 -9.61 3.33 -15.27
N PHE A 198 -9.85 3.81 -14.04
CA PHE A 198 -10.14 2.92 -12.90
C PHE A 198 -11.39 2.08 -13.14
N ALA A 199 -12.47 2.70 -13.62
CA ALA A 199 -13.71 1.99 -13.90
C ALA A 199 -13.50 0.90 -14.95
N LYS A 200 -12.80 1.21 -16.06
CA LYS A 200 -12.43 0.23 -17.10
C LYS A 200 -11.62 -0.92 -16.53
N TYR A 201 -10.60 -0.62 -15.71
CA TYR A 201 -9.82 -1.63 -14.99
C TYR A 201 -10.72 -2.53 -14.13
N PHE A 202 -11.63 -1.93 -13.35
CA PHE A 202 -12.48 -2.65 -12.40
C PHE A 202 -13.45 -3.65 -13.06
N ILE A 203 -13.90 -3.35 -14.28
CA ILE A 203 -14.81 -4.23 -15.06
C ILE A 203 -14.10 -5.00 -16.18
N GLY A 204 -12.78 -4.89 -16.29
CA GLY A 204 -11.97 -5.63 -17.26
C GLY A 204 -12.02 -5.14 -18.70
N ARG A 205 -12.40 -3.89 -18.92
CA ARG A 205 -12.25 -3.23 -20.23
C ARG A 205 -10.77 -2.84 -20.47
N PRO A 206 -10.34 -2.72 -21.74
CA PRO A 206 -9.03 -2.18 -22.06
C PRO A 206 -8.81 -0.84 -21.36
N ASN A 207 -7.71 -0.71 -20.63
CA ASN A 207 -7.43 0.44 -19.76
C ASN A 207 -5.92 0.67 -19.65
N THR A 208 -5.58 1.83 -19.11
CA THR A 208 -4.23 2.31 -18.81
C THR A 208 -4.08 2.66 -17.33
N TRP A 209 -4.96 2.14 -16.47
CA TRP A 209 -5.04 2.49 -15.03
C TRP A 209 -3.69 2.34 -14.32
N THR A 210 -3.00 1.21 -14.55
CA THR A 210 -1.71 0.97 -13.91
C THR A 210 -0.64 1.98 -14.35
N ASP A 211 -0.71 2.49 -15.58
CA ASP A 211 0.20 3.53 -16.07
C ASP A 211 -0.15 4.91 -15.53
N VAL A 212 -1.45 5.21 -15.35
CA VAL A 212 -1.91 6.41 -14.64
C VAL A 212 -1.35 6.41 -13.22
N VAL A 213 -1.50 5.30 -12.49
CA VAL A 213 -0.99 5.17 -11.12
C VAL A 213 0.54 5.30 -11.07
N LYS A 214 1.28 4.65 -11.98
CA LYS A 214 2.76 4.73 -12.01
C LYS A 214 3.31 6.13 -12.24
N LYS A 215 2.57 7.00 -12.95
CA LYS A 215 2.97 8.39 -13.18
C LYS A 215 2.83 9.26 -11.93
N SER A 216 2.13 8.77 -10.90
CA SER A 216 1.98 9.50 -9.65
C SER A 216 3.33 9.78 -8.99
N PRO A 217 3.55 10.98 -8.41
CA PRO A 217 4.75 11.27 -7.64
C PRO A 217 4.91 10.35 -6.43
N LEU A 218 3.84 9.71 -5.95
CA LEU A 218 3.90 8.71 -4.88
C LEU A 218 4.61 7.42 -5.33
N ASN A 219 4.61 7.13 -6.62
CA ASN A 219 5.16 5.90 -7.22
C ASN A 219 6.42 6.16 -8.06
N ALA A 220 6.78 7.42 -8.28
CA ALA A 220 8.05 7.78 -8.87
C ALA A 220 9.20 7.29 -7.97
N ARG A 221 10.08 6.44 -8.51
CA ARG A 221 11.32 6.05 -7.82
C ARG A 221 12.07 7.33 -7.45
N GLN A 222 12.28 7.57 -6.15
CA GLN A 222 13.23 8.60 -5.73
C GLN A 222 14.59 8.29 -6.38
N PRO A 223 15.25 9.27 -7.01
CA PRO A 223 16.63 9.09 -7.42
C PRO A 223 17.45 8.72 -6.17
N PRO A 224 18.44 7.82 -6.30
CA PRO A 224 19.29 7.48 -5.17
C PRO A 224 19.85 8.78 -4.57
N PRO A 225 19.88 8.90 -3.23
CA PRO A 225 20.42 10.09 -2.59
C PRO A 225 21.83 10.33 -3.14
N PRO A 226 22.20 11.60 -3.44
CA PRO A 226 23.55 11.90 -3.91
C PRO A 226 24.55 11.29 -2.92
N PRO A 227 25.63 10.65 -3.42
CA PRO A 227 26.61 10.04 -2.54
C PRO A 227 27.07 11.10 -1.55
N LYS A 228 26.87 10.85 -0.26
CA LYS A 228 27.34 11.73 0.81
C LYS A 228 28.80 12.02 0.51
N ALA A 229 29.13 13.29 0.27
CA ALA A 229 30.50 13.71 0.10
C ALA A 229 31.27 13.14 1.29
N LYS A 230 32.27 12.28 1.01
CA LYS A 230 33.18 11.81 2.05
C LYS A 230 33.80 13.07 2.62
N THR A 231 33.37 13.49 3.81
CA THR A 231 34.11 14.41 4.64
C THR A 231 35.46 13.76 4.87
N ILE A 232 36.44 14.15 4.05
CA ILE A 232 37.84 13.88 4.33
C ILE A 232 38.07 14.57 5.68
N PRO A 233 38.39 13.84 6.76
CA PRO A 233 38.80 14.50 7.99
C PRO A 233 40.04 15.33 7.63
N THR A 234 39.87 16.66 7.62
CA THR A 234 41.01 17.58 7.57
C THR A 234 41.82 17.31 8.82
N TYR A 235 42.91 16.56 8.65
CA TYR A 235 43.91 16.43 9.70
C TYR A 235 44.52 17.81 9.88
N VAL A 236 44.06 18.53 10.89
CA VAL A 236 44.72 19.75 11.36
C VAL A 236 46.08 19.29 11.85
N ALA A 237 47.12 19.56 11.06
CA ALA A 237 48.49 19.32 11.48
C ALA A 237 48.70 20.05 12.82
N PRO A 238 49.17 19.36 13.88
CA PRO A 238 49.49 20.03 15.12
C PRO A 238 50.56 21.10 14.86
N PRO A 239 50.49 22.26 15.54
CA PRO A 239 51.43 23.34 15.34
C PRO A 239 52.87 22.85 15.59
N PRO A 240 53.86 23.35 14.85
CA PRO A 240 55.25 22.92 14.99
C PRO A 240 55.71 23.17 16.43
N GLN A 241 56.08 22.10 17.13
CA GLN A 241 56.75 22.16 18.42
C GLN A 241 58.01 23.03 18.27
N ARG A 242 58.09 24.10 19.05
CA ARG A 242 59.32 24.89 19.20
C ARG A 242 60.46 23.95 19.57
N ALA A 243 61.55 24.05 18.82
CA ALA A 243 62.78 23.33 19.10
C ALA A 243 63.19 23.54 20.58
N PRO A 244 63.46 22.46 21.34
CA PRO A 244 64.00 22.58 22.68
C PRO A 244 65.43 23.16 22.61
N ALA A 245 65.74 24.04 23.55
CA ALA A 245 67.08 24.59 23.74
C ALA A 245 68.11 23.47 23.98
N PRO A 246 69.38 23.64 23.54
CA PRO A 246 70.39 22.61 23.68
C PRO A 246 70.67 22.30 25.17
N PRO A 247 70.84 21.01 25.53
CA PRO A 247 71.13 20.63 26.91
C PRO A 247 72.58 20.97 27.30
N PRO A 248 72.83 21.39 28.56
CA PRO A 248 74.17 21.36 29.15
C PRO A 248 74.61 19.91 29.42
N PRO A 249 75.94 19.65 29.51
CA PRO A 249 76.53 18.35 29.24
C PRO A 249 76.38 17.31 30.38
N GLU A 250 76.25 16.05 29.92
CA GLU A 250 76.53 14.74 30.51
C GLU A 250 76.50 14.53 32.04
N GLU A 251 75.65 13.59 32.47
CA GLU A 251 76.09 12.53 33.39
C GLU A 251 75.32 11.21 33.12
N LYS A 252 76.10 10.13 33.02
CA LYS A 252 75.68 8.76 32.64
C LYS A 252 74.82 8.10 33.73
N LYS A 253 73.82 7.29 33.34
CA LYS A 253 73.56 5.91 33.87
C LYS A 253 72.23 5.28 33.41
N GLY A 254 72.29 3.98 33.05
CA GLY A 254 71.22 2.95 33.10
C GLY A 254 70.18 3.01 31.97
N LEU A 255 70.17 2.18 30.92
CA LEU A 255 70.08 0.70 30.78
C LEU A 255 68.82 0.06 31.40
N PHE A 256 68.13 -0.74 30.57
CA PHE A 256 66.88 -1.52 30.76
C PHE A 256 65.60 -0.69 30.57
N GLY A 257 64.83 -0.84 29.48
CA GLY A 257 64.21 -2.10 29.01
C GLY A 257 63.00 -2.40 29.91
N SER A 258 61.82 -2.82 29.49
CA SER A 258 61.30 -3.34 28.24
C SER A 258 59.82 -3.69 28.53
N LEU A 259 58.95 -3.58 27.51
CA LEU A 259 57.78 -4.44 27.23
C LEU A 259 56.76 -4.77 28.34
N LYS A 260 55.49 -4.42 28.06
CA LYS A 260 54.30 -5.31 28.01
C LYS A 260 53.08 -4.40 27.78
N SER A 261 52.43 -4.31 26.62
CA SER A 261 51.74 -5.30 25.77
C SER A 261 50.53 -6.00 26.42
N LEU A 262 49.36 -5.66 25.87
CA LEU A 262 48.34 -6.58 25.31
C LEU A 262 47.25 -7.19 26.20
N ILE A 263 46.05 -7.21 25.56
CA ILE A 263 44.88 -8.12 25.69
C ILE A 263 43.84 -7.68 26.74
N LYS A 264 42.67 -7.14 26.37
CA LYS A 264 41.52 -7.65 25.57
C LYS A 264 40.79 -8.79 26.30
N LYS A 265 39.48 -8.62 26.57
CA LYS A 265 38.38 -9.49 26.13
C LYS A 265 37.11 -9.27 26.98
N ASP A 266 36.08 -8.76 26.30
CA ASP A 266 34.67 -9.18 26.21
C ASP A 266 33.95 -9.96 27.34
N ASP A 267 32.69 -9.54 27.51
CA ASP A 267 31.44 -10.24 27.87
C ASP A 267 31.27 -10.90 29.25
N ASP A 268 30.42 -10.29 30.09
CA ASP A 268 29.00 -10.70 30.33
C ASP A 268 28.21 -9.52 30.94
#